data_AF-A0A931ZYC5-F1
#
_entry.id   AF-A0A931ZYC5-F1
#
_cell.length_a   1.000
_cell.length_b   1.000
_cell.length_c   1.000
_cell.angle_alpha   90.00
_cell.angle_beta   90.00
_cell.angle_gamma   90.00
#
_symmetry.space_group_name_H-M   'P 1'
#
loop_
_entity.id
_entity.type
_entity.pdbx_description
1 polymer ?
#
loop_
_entity_poly.entity_id
_entity_poly.type
_entity_poly.pdbx_seq_one_letter_code
_entity_poly.pdbx_strand_id
1 'polypeptide(L)'
;MYDVVPIAVVLLALAGMIIVIGRKIPALAELPDTPPSQRFWRAALVRIRRLAGRLPYQRYWGFVLRVWEKILRRMRIFVLKTENKSAAWLAGVKNRSRQVAQKSKFLRGEGIALRVDDASAPAAPDDALGQLLAAVRRNPEDVPAYLALSDFYLERGQPQEAKVALEKLLAIDPAHSIARQKLERLGGGDDSGQQAPHTPT
;
A
#
# COMPACT_ATOMS: atom_id res chain seq x y z
N MET A 1 -25.52 8.40 -23.39
CA MET A 1 -25.92 7.15 -24.09
C MET A 1 -24.99 6.70 -25.22
N TYR A 2 -24.02 7.49 -25.71
CA TYR A 2 -23.13 7.10 -26.83
C TYR A 2 -21.81 6.36 -26.45
N ASP A 3 -21.49 6.22 -25.16
CA ASP A 3 -20.23 5.58 -24.71
C ASP A 3 -20.28 4.04 -24.66
N VAL A 4 -21.47 3.43 -24.67
CA VAL A 4 -21.64 1.96 -24.60
C VAL A 4 -21.51 1.26 -25.96
N VAL A 5 -21.82 1.96 -27.05
CA VAL A 5 -21.75 1.43 -28.41
C VAL A 5 -20.33 0.95 -28.78
N PRO A 6 -19.23 1.71 -28.54
CA PRO A 6 -17.88 1.23 -28.88
C PRO A 6 -17.45 0.04 -28.01
N ILE A 7 -17.87 -0.03 -26.75
CA ILE A 7 -17.56 -1.16 -25.86
C ILE A 7 -18.28 -2.42 -26.34
N ALA A 8 -19.55 -2.29 -26.72
CA ALA A 8 -20.33 -3.40 -27.27
C ALA A 8 -19.72 -3.93 -28.58
N VAL A 9 -19.21 -3.05 -29.45
CA VAL A 9 -18.53 -3.46 -30.71
C VAL A 9 -17.22 -4.20 -30.41
N VAL A 10 -16.42 -3.74 -29.44
CA VAL A 10 -15.17 -4.41 -29.04
C VAL A 10 -15.44 -5.76 -28.41
N LEU A 11 -16.45 -5.87 -27.55
CA LEU A 11 -16.86 -7.14 -26.93
C LEU A 11 -17.37 -8.14 -27.97
N LEU A 12 -18.15 -7.68 -28.95
CA LEU A 12 -18.66 -8.52 -30.04
C LEU A 12 -17.52 -9.00 -30.95
N ALA A 13 -16.52 -8.15 -31.21
CA ALA A 13 -15.31 -8.54 -31.94
C ALA A 13 -14.45 -9.56 -31.18
N LEU A 14 -14.28 -9.39 -29.85
CA LEU A 14 -13.58 -10.34 -28.98
C LEU A 14 -14.31 -11.69 -28.92
N ALA A 15 -15.64 -11.67 -28.76
CA ALA A 15 -16.45 -12.88 -28.78
C ALA A 15 -16.32 -13.62 -30.12
N GLY A 16 -16.37 -12.90 -31.24
CA GLY A 16 -16.12 -13.47 -32.57
C GLY A 16 -14.71 -14.09 -32.71
N MET A 17 -13.69 -13.43 -32.17
CA MET A 17 -12.31 -13.94 -32.16
C MET A 17 -12.20 -15.24 -31.33
N ILE A 18 -12.80 -15.28 -30.15
CA ILE A 18 -12.83 -16.46 -29.27
C ILE A 18 -13.55 -17.63 -29.95
N ILE A 19 -14.69 -17.40 -30.61
CA ILE A 19 -15.43 -18.43 -31.34
C ILE A 19 -14.62 -19.00 -32.51
N VAL A 20 -13.92 -18.14 -33.26
CA VAL A 20 -13.05 -18.55 -34.37
C VAL A 20 -11.86 -19.37 -33.89
N ILE A 21 -11.25 -18.99 -32.76
CA ILE A 21 -10.17 -19.74 -32.13
C ILE A 21 -10.71 -21.10 -31.66
N GLY A 22 -11.81 -21.12 -30.89
CA GLY A 22 -12.43 -22.33 -30.35
C GLY A 22 -12.77 -23.38 -31.39
N ARG A 23 -13.31 -22.98 -32.55
CA ARG A 23 -13.60 -23.91 -33.66
C ARG A 23 -12.35 -24.47 -34.34
N LYS A 24 -11.19 -23.82 -34.22
CA LYS A 24 -9.92 -24.22 -34.86
C LYS A 24 -8.94 -24.92 -33.92
N ILE A 25 -9.20 -24.96 -32.61
CA ILE A 25 -8.42 -25.71 -31.62
C ILE A 25 -8.26 -27.20 -31.98
N PRO A 26 -9.31 -27.96 -32.38
CA PRO A 26 -9.12 -29.38 -32.69
C PRO A 26 -8.20 -29.61 -33.89
N ALA A 27 -8.17 -28.66 -34.85
CA ALA A 27 -7.25 -28.70 -36.00
C ALA A 27 -5.82 -28.26 -35.65
N LEU A 28 -5.59 -27.64 -34.48
CA LEU A 28 -4.26 -27.23 -33.99
C LEU A 28 -3.59 -28.31 -33.13
N ALA A 29 -4.37 -29.26 -32.60
CA ALA A 29 -3.89 -30.36 -31.76
C ALA A 29 -3.23 -31.50 -32.57
N GLU A 30 -3.45 -31.54 -33.90
CA GLU A 30 -2.92 -32.58 -34.80
C GLU A 30 -1.67 -32.16 -35.59
N LEU A 31 -1.08 -30.99 -35.32
CA LEU A 31 0.11 -30.52 -36.06
C LEU A 31 1.44 -30.98 -35.43
N PRO A 32 2.41 -31.46 -36.24
CA PRO A 32 3.77 -31.75 -35.78
C PRO A 32 4.51 -30.49 -35.33
N ASP A 33 5.39 -30.64 -34.33
CA ASP A 33 6.18 -29.61 -33.62
C ASP A 33 7.02 -28.70 -34.52
N THR A 34 6.38 -27.76 -35.22
CA THR A 34 7.05 -26.63 -35.86
C THR A 34 6.54 -25.35 -35.22
N PRO A 35 7.42 -24.40 -34.81
CA PRO A 35 7.03 -23.24 -34.02
C PRO A 35 6.02 -22.36 -34.81
N PRO A 36 4.72 -22.37 -34.45
CA PRO A 36 3.66 -21.82 -35.29
C PRO A 36 3.55 -20.29 -35.22
N SER A 37 4.26 -19.65 -34.28
CA SER A 37 4.12 -18.23 -33.98
C SER A 37 4.55 -17.33 -35.15
N GLN A 38 5.70 -17.59 -35.79
CA GLN A 38 6.19 -16.72 -36.87
C GLN A 38 5.34 -16.77 -38.15
N ARG A 39 4.92 -17.97 -38.57
CA ARG A 39 4.18 -18.16 -39.83
C ARG A 39 2.75 -17.62 -39.71
N PHE A 40 2.14 -17.77 -38.53
CA PHE A 40 0.84 -17.19 -38.21
C PHE A 40 0.86 -15.65 -38.25
N TRP A 41 1.82 -15.00 -37.57
CA TRP A 41 1.94 -13.54 -37.57
C TRP A 41 2.19 -12.97 -38.97
N ARG A 42 3.03 -13.62 -39.79
CA ARG A 42 3.23 -13.23 -41.20
C ARG A 42 1.96 -13.39 -42.04
N ALA A 43 1.24 -14.50 -41.91
CA ALA A 43 -0.01 -14.72 -42.63
C ALA A 43 -1.12 -13.75 -42.20
N ALA A 44 -1.20 -13.44 -40.90
CA ALA A 44 -2.12 -12.47 -40.34
C ALA A 44 -1.80 -11.05 -40.84
N LEU A 45 -0.53 -10.64 -40.82
CA LEU A 45 -0.08 -9.34 -41.36
C LEU A 45 -0.39 -9.19 -42.85
N VAL A 46 -0.22 -10.23 -43.65
CA VAL A 46 -0.55 -10.19 -45.10
C VAL A 46 -2.05 -10.07 -45.34
N ARG A 47 -2.89 -10.70 -44.50
CA ARG A 47 -4.36 -10.54 -44.56
C ARG A 47 -4.79 -9.15 -44.12
N ILE A 48 -4.22 -8.64 -43.03
CA ILE A 48 -4.47 -7.28 -42.52
C ILE A 48 -4.03 -6.24 -43.55
N ARG A 49 -2.84 -6.40 -44.16
CA ARG A 49 -2.34 -5.51 -45.22
C ARG A 49 -3.25 -5.51 -46.46
N ARG A 50 -3.79 -6.68 -46.86
CA ARG A 50 -4.78 -6.76 -47.95
C ARG A 50 -6.12 -6.10 -47.60
N LEU A 51 -6.57 -6.20 -46.35
CA LEU A 51 -7.77 -5.51 -45.87
C LEU A 51 -7.55 -4.00 -45.76
N ALA A 52 -6.39 -3.57 -45.26
CA ALA A 52 -6.01 -2.18 -45.10
C ALA A 52 -5.95 -1.44 -46.45
N GLY A 53 -5.53 -2.13 -47.52
CA GLY A 53 -5.53 -1.59 -48.88
C GLY A 53 -6.92 -1.47 -49.54
N ARG A 54 -7.96 -2.11 -48.98
CA ARG A 54 -9.36 -2.04 -49.49
C ARG A 54 -10.23 -1.02 -48.78
N LEU A 55 -9.77 -0.47 -47.66
CA LEU A 55 -10.48 0.56 -46.91
C LEU A 55 -10.03 1.94 -47.42
N PRO A 56 -10.96 2.85 -47.78
CA PRO A 56 -10.59 4.21 -48.18
C PRO A 56 -10.06 4.95 -46.94
N TYR A 57 -8.76 4.82 -46.68
CA TYR A 57 -8.08 5.38 -45.52
C TYR A 57 -8.34 6.88 -45.40
N GLN A 58 -8.32 7.59 -46.54
CA GLN A 58 -8.67 9.02 -46.67
C GLN A 58 -10.02 9.39 -46.03
N ARG A 59 -11.04 8.53 -46.14
CA ARG A 59 -12.40 8.80 -45.63
C ARG A 59 -12.53 8.62 -44.11
N TYR A 60 -11.76 7.69 -43.54
CA TYR A 60 -11.83 7.37 -42.11
C TYR A 60 -10.74 8.06 -41.28
N TRP A 61 -9.68 8.56 -41.91
CA TRP A 61 -8.55 9.19 -41.22
C TRP A 61 -8.97 10.37 -40.34
N GLY A 62 -9.87 11.22 -40.83
CA GLY A 62 -10.40 12.34 -40.04
C GLY A 62 -11.29 11.92 -38.86
N PHE A 63 -11.89 10.72 -38.90
CA PHE A 63 -12.62 10.16 -37.76
C PHE A 63 -11.63 9.57 -36.74
N VAL A 64 -10.62 8.83 -37.21
CA VAL A 64 -9.56 8.26 -36.38
C VAL A 64 -8.84 9.37 -35.61
N LEU A 65 -8.43 10.45 -36.28
CA LEU A 65 -7.76 11.58 -35.65
C LEU A 65 -8.63 12.25 -34.56
N ARG A 66 -9.93 12.43 -34.80
CA ARG A 66 -10.87 13.00 -33.80
C ARG A 66 -11.05 12.10 -32.59
N VAL A 67 -11.10 10.78 -32.78
CA VAL A 67 -11.15 9.82 -31.68
C VAL A 67 -9.83 9.82 -30.90
N TRP A 68 -8.70 9.85 -31.62
CA TRP A 68 -7.36 9.91 -31.04
C TRP A 68 -7.17 11.16 -30.20
N GLU A 69 -7.62 12.31 -30.69
CA GLU A 69 -7.61 13.58 -29.98
C GLU A 69 -8.41 13.52 -28.67
N LYS A 70 -9.62 12.94 -28.68
CA LYS A 70 -10.42 12.73 -27.46
C LYS A 70 -9.73 11.81 -26.46
N ILE A 71 -9.09 10.74 -26.93
CA ILE A 71 -8.34 9.79 -26.10
C ILE A 71 -7.15 10.51 -25.44
N LEU A 72 -6.38 11.28 -26.22
CA LEU A 72 -5.25 12.05 -25.70
C LEU A 72 -5.67 13.11 -24.67
N ARG A 73 -6.80 13.81 -24.91
CA ARG A 73 -7.37 14.76 -23.93
C ARG A 73 -7.79 14.07 -22.63
N ARG A 74 -8.43 12.89 -22.70
CA ARG A 74 -8.80 12.10 -21.51
C ARG A 74 -7.57 11.52 -20.79
N MET A 75 -6.57 11.06 -21.54
CA MET A 75 -5.30 10.58 -20.99
C MET A 75 -4.61 11.67 -20.17
N ARG A 76 -4.56 12.91 -20.66
CA ARG A 76 -3.96 14.04 -19.92
C ARG A 76 -4.63 14.24 -18.55
N ILE A 77 -5.95 14.20 -18.50
CA ILE A 77 -6.72 14.37 -17.24
C ILE A 77 -6.53 13.16 -16.32
N PHE A 78 -6.42 11.95 -16.89
CA PHE A 78 -6.14 10.74 -16.13
C PHE A 78 -4.75 10.78 -15.49
N VAL A 79 -3.72 11.22 -16.21
CA VAL A 79 -2.35 11.40 -15.70
C VAL A 79 -2.32 12.36 -14.51
N LEU A 80 -3.00 13.51 -14.60
CA LEU A 80 -3.13 14.47 -13.50
C LEU A 80 -3.78 13.87 -12.24
N LYS A 81 -4.80 13.02 -12.40
CA LYS A 81 -5.40 12.27 -11.27
C LYS A 81 -4.47 11.20 -10.70
N THR A 82 -3.54 10.70 -11.51
CA THR A 82 -2.62 9.63 -11.13
C THR A 82 -1.45 10.18 -10.34
N GLU A 83 -0.95 11.38 -10.67
CA GLU A 83 0.13 12.06 -9.94
C GLU A 83 -0.21 12.27 -8.46
N ASN A 84 -1.43 12.70 -8.15
CA ASN A 84 -1.84 12.95 -6.77
C ASN A 84 -1.92 11.65 -5.94
N LYS A 85 -2.27 10.53 -6.59
CA LYS A 85 -2.29 9.20 -5.94
C LYS A 85 -0.88 8.64 -5.74
N SER A 86 0.05 8.88 -6.67
CA SER A 86 1.44 8.43 -6.51
C SER A 86 2.14 9.10 -5.34
N ALA A 87 1.88 10.39 -5.09
CA ALA A 87 2.41 11.10 -3.94
C ALA A 87 1.91 10.52 -2.61
N ALA A 88 0.60 10.26 -2.51
CA ALA A 88 0.00 9.62 -1.33
C ALA A 88 0.52 8.19 -1.12
N TRP A 89 0.72 7.44 -2.21
CA TRP A 89 1.26 6.08 -2.13
C TRP A 89 2.72 6.07 -1.67
N LEU A 90 3.57 6.97 -2.18
CA LEU A 90 4.95 7.13 -1.71
C LEU A 90 5.01 7.51 -0.23
N ALA A 91 4.14 8.42 0.21
CA ALA A 91 4.02 8.78 1.63
C ALA A 91 3.62 7.56 2.48
N GLY A 92 2.64 6.77 2.03
CA GLY A 92 2.21 5.54 2.70
C GLY A 92 3.29 4.46 2.75
N VAL A 93 4.05 4.27 1.67
CA VAL A 93 5.17 3.32 1.60
C VAL A 93 6.31 3.74 2.53
N LYS A 94 6.68 5.02 2.55
CA LYS A 94 7.69 5.55 3.47
C LYS A 94 7.27 5.40 4.94
N ASN A 95 5.98 5.55 5.23
CA ASN A 95 5.48 5.38 6.59
C ASN A 95 5.49 3.90 7.01
N ARG A 96 5.07 2.99 6.12
CA ARG A 96 5.16 1.54 6.36
C ARG A 96 6.60 1.06 6.52
N SER A 97 7.55 1.56 5.72
CA SER A 97 8.95 1.15 5.85
C SER A 97 9.53 1.55 7.21
N ARG A 98 9.18 2.73 7.72
CA ARG A 98 9.57 3.19 9.06
C ARG A 98 8.95 2.35 10.16
N GLN A 99 7.64 2.04 10.07
CA GLN A 99 6.98 1.17 11.04
C GLN A 99 7.59 -0.22 11.08
N VAL A 100 7.89 -0.81 9.92
CA VAL A 100 8.53 -2.13 9.84
C VAL A 100 9.95 -2.08 10.42
N ALA A 101 10.72 -1.02 10.14
CA ALA A 101 12.05 -0.85 10.72
C ALA A 101 12.00 -0.75 12.25
N GLN A 102 11.07 0.05 12.79
CA GLN A 102 10.91 0.23 14.23
C GLN A 102 10.39 -1.04 14.91
N LYS A 103 9.37 -1.69 14.33
CA LYS A 103 8.87 -2.99 14.80
C LYS A 103 9.96 -4.06 14.75
N SER A 104 10.82 -4.04 13.74
CA SER A 104 11.95 -4.97 13.66
C SER A 104 13.00 -4.72 14.75
N LYS A 105 13.28 -3.47 15.13
CA LYS A 105 14.15 -3.14 16.27
C LYS A 105 13.55 -3.60 17.59
N PHE A 106 12.24 -3.39 17.76
CA PHE A 106 11.50 -3.89 18.91
C PHE A 106 11.58 -5.42 19.02
N LEU A 107 11.28 -6.13 17.92
CA LEU A 107 11.34 -7.60 17.85
C LEU A 107 12.76 -8.16 17.98
N ARG A 108 13.78 -7.43 17.53
CA ARG A 108 15.20 -7.76 17.72
C ARG A 108 15.64 -7.58 19.18
N GLY A 109 14.79 -6.99 20.00
CA GLY A 109 15.02 -6.87 21.42
C GLY A 109 15.76 -5.60 21.85
N GLU A 110 15.84 -4.59 20.98
CA GLU A 110 16.43 -3.28 21.32
C GLU A 110 15.42 -2.35 22.03
N GLY A 111 14.19 -2.81 22.27
CA GLY A 111 13.10 -2.04 22.88
C GLY A 111 13.27 -1.79 24.38
N ILE A 112 12.46 -0.87 24.93
CA ILE A 112 12.50 -0.47 26.35
C ILE A 112 12.40 -1.67 27.30
N ALA A 113 11.51 -2.63 27.01
CA ALA A 113 11.26 -3.77 27.88
C ALA A 113 12.57 -4.51 28.20
N LEU A 114 13.33 -4.87 27.17
CA LEU A 114 14.63 -5.52 27.36
C LEU A 114 15.66 -4.59 27.98
N ARG A 115 15.69 -3.29 27.68
CA ARG A 115 16.67 -2.37 28.30
C ARG A 115 16.46 -2.12 29.79
N VAL A 116 15.21 -2.11 30.25
CA VAL A 116 14.88 -1.96 31.67
C VAL A 116 15.18 -3.26 32.41
N ASP A 117 14.86 -4.40 31.81
CA ASP A 117 14.99 -5.72 32.44
C ASP A 117 16.42 -6.30 32.31
N ASP A 118 17.21 -5.87 31.32
CA ASP A 118 18.60 -6.25 31.12
C ASP A 118 19.54 -5.37 31.99
N ALA A 119 19.90 -5.92 33.16
CA ALA A 119 20.84 -5.34 34.10
C ALA A 119 22.27 -5.18 33.54
N SER A 120 22.62 -5.85 32.43
CA SER A 120 23.96 -5.83 31.83
C SER A 120 24.10 -4.80 30.70
N ALA A 121 22.98 -4.26 30.19
CA ALA A 121 23.02 -3.26 29.14
C ALA A 121 23.63 -1.94 29.67
N PRO A 122 24.71 -1.43 29.04
CA PRO A 122 25.38 -0.21 29.49
C PRO A 122 24.41 0.97 29.33
N ALA A 123 23.90 1.47 30.45
CA ALA A 123 23.26 2.77 30.50
C ALA A 123 24.39 3.79 30.33
N ALA A 124 24.64 4.23 29.10
CA ALA A 124 25.55 5.36 28.88
C ALA A 124 24.96 6.57 29.65
N PRO A 125 25.59 7.01 30.75
CA PRO A 125 24.97 7.93 31.71
C PRO A 125 24.83 9.36 31.16
N ASP A 126 25.47 9.65 30.04
CA ASP A 126 25.51 10.98 29.42
C ASP A 126 24.33 11.25 28.47
N ASP A 127 23.50 10.25 28.18
CA ASP A 127 22.28 10.43 27.37
C ASP A 127 21.05 10.56 28.29
N ALA A 128 20.10 11.43 27.91
CA ALA A 128 18.86 11.65 28.67
C ALA A 128 18.07 10.34 28.86
N LEU A 129 18.13 9.45 27.86
CA LEU A 129 17.56 8.11 27.92
C LEU A 129 18.28 7.23 28.95
N GLY A 130 19.60 7.37 29.09
CA GLY A 130 20.39 6.63 30.08
C GLY A 130 20.02 7.01 31.51
N GLN A 131 19.81 8.30 31.78
CA GLN A 131 19.38 8.80 33.08
C GLN A 131 17.97 8.32 33.45
N LEU A 132 17.03 8.36 32.50
CA LEU A 132 15.67 7.88 32.69
C LEU A 132 15.62 6.36 32.92
N LEU A 133 16.40 5.59 32.16
CA LEU A 133 16.54 4.15 32.38
C LEU A 133 17.18 3.84 33.75
N ALA A 134 18.19 4.62 34.16
CA ALA A 134 18.80 4.47 35.48
C ALA A 134 17.80 4.77 36.61
N ALA A 135 16.92 5.77 36.44
CA ALA A 135 15.86 6.09 37.40
C ALA A 135 14.89 4.90 37.57
N VAL A 136 14.40 4.34 36.47
CA VAL A 136 13.53 3.16 36.49
C VAL A 136 14.23 1.91 37.04
N ARG A 137 15.54 1.74 36.75
CA ARG A 137 16.33 0.63 37.33
C ARG A 137 16.51 0.77 38.83
N ARG A 138 16.69 2.00 39.31
CA ARG A 138 16.85 2.30 40.74
C ARG A 138 15.55 2.10 41.50
N ASN A 139 14.44 2.50 40.89
CA ASN A 139 13.11 2.33 41.43
C ASN A 139 12.15 1.81 40.36
N PRO A 140 11.92 0.48 40.31
CA PRO A 140 11.04 -0.15 39.33
C PRO A 140 9.56 0.25 39.43
N GLU A 141 9.16 0.93 40.50
CA GLU A 141 7.79 1.43 40.73
C GLU A 141 7.68 2.96 40.56
N ASP A 142 8.70 3.61 40.00
CA ASP A 142 8.73 5.06 39.80
C ASP A 142 7.82 5.50 38.64
N VAL A 143 6.57 5.81 38.97
CA VAL A 143 5.55 6.35 38.05
C VAL A 143 6.05 7.56 37.25
N PRO A 144 6.62 8.63 37.87
CA PRO A 144 7.22 9.75 37.15
C PRO A 144 8.29 9.33 36.13
N ALA A 145 9.16 8.38 36.46
CA ALA A 145 10.23 7.94 35.57
C ALA A 145 9.69 7.21 34.32
N TYR A 146 8.67 6.36 34.46
CA TYR A 146 8.01 5.75 33.30
C TYR A 146 7.25 6.77 32.44
N LEU A 147 6.65 7.79 33.07
CA LEU A 147 5.98 8.86 32.34
C LEU A 147 6.99 9.66 31.51
N ALA A 148 8.11 10.05 32.12
CA ALA A 148 9.18 10.78 31.44
C ALA A 148 9.86 9.94 30.33
N LEU A 149 10.03 8.63 30.53
CA LEU A 149 10.43 7.72 29.45
C LEU A 149 9.43 7.76 28.30
N SER A 150 8.13 7.62 28.59
CA SER A 150 7.11 7.63 27.54
C SER A 150 7.14 8.93 26.73
N ASP A 151 7.32 10.08 27.38
CA ASP A 151 7.42 11.37 26.72
C ASP A 151 8.67 11.49 25.86
N PHE A 152 9.82 11.05 26.38
CA PHE A 152 11.06 10.99 25.62
C PHE A 152 10.91 10.17 24.33
N TYR A 153 10.24 9.01 24.41
CA TYR A 153 9.98 8.18 23.23
C TYR A 153 8.98 8.83 22.26
N LEU A 154 7.96 9.53 22.75
CA LEU A 154 7.04 10.28 21.88
C LEU A 154 7.74 11.42 21.14
N GLU A 155 8.61 12.16 21.81
CA GLU A 155 9.43 13.22 21.20
C GLU A 155 10.37 12.68 20.12
N ARG A 156 10.88 11.47 20.31
CA ARG A 156 11.72 10.76 19.32
C ARG A 156 10.92 10.14 18.17
N GLY A 157 9.59 10.29 18.16
CA GLY A 157 8.71 9.67 17.16
C GLY A 157 8.67 8.14 17.28
N GLN A 158 8.87 7.63 18.49
CA GLN A 158 8.90 6.21 18.84
C GLN A 158 7.65 5.80 19.65
N PRO A 159 6.45 5.79 19.04
CA PRO A 159 5.19 5.60 19.76
C PRO A 159 5.01 4.18 20.33
N GLN A 160 5.68 3.16 19.76
CA GLN A 160 5.54 1.78 20.22
C GLN A 160 6.28 1.59 21.55
N GLU A 161 7.47 2.17 21.66
CA GLU A 161 8.26 2.23 22.88
C GLU A 161 7.50 3.03 23.95
N ALA A 162 6.96 4.19 23.60
CA ALA A 162 6.14 4.98 24.53
C ALA A 162 4.94 4.22 25.09
N LYS A 163 4.23 3.43 24.26
CA LYS A 163 3.12 2.57 24.72
C LYS A 163 3.59 1.59 25.80
N VAL A 164 4.70 0.90 25.58
CA VAL A 164 5.25 -0.06 26.56
C VAL A 164 5.58 0.60 27.89
N ALA A 165 6.14 1.82 27.88
CA ALA A 165 6.41 2.58 29.10
C ALA A 165 5.10 2.98 29.83
N LEU A 166 4.07 3.39 29.08
CA LEU A 166 2.75 3.73 29.62
C LEU A 166 2.01 2.50 30.17
N GLU A 167 2.14 1.34 29.53
CA GLU A 167 1.60 0.07 30.01
C GLU A 167 2.25 -0.37 31.32
N LYS A 168 3.59 -0.29 31.42
CA LYS A 168 4.30 -0.54 32.69
C LYS A 168 3.86 0.46 33.77
N LEU A 169 3.68 1.73 33.43
CA LEU A 169 3.15 2.73 34.35
C LEU A 169 1.75 2.34 34.86
N LEU A 170 0.82 2.01 33.97
CA LEU A 170 -0.55 1.64 34.34
C LEU A 170 -0.63 0.33 35.11
N ALA A 171 0.37 -0.54 35.00
CA ALA A 171 0.48 -1.72 35.85
C ALA A 171 0.82 -1.36 37.30
N ILE A 172 1.54 -0.25 37.53
CA ILE A 172 1.89 0.26 38.86
C ILE A 172 0.76 1.16 39.41
N ASP A 173 0.29 2.12 38.59
CA ASP A 173 -0.84 3.00 38.91
C ASP A 173 -1.94 2.90 37.84
N PRO A 174 -2.92 2.00 38.03
CA PRO A 174 -4.04 1.83 37.11
C PRO A 174 -4.93 3.07 37.00
N ALA A 175 -4.91 3.97 38.00
CA ALA A 175 -5.74 5.16 38.05
C ALA A 175 -5.08 6.39 37.39
N HIS A 176 -3.86 6.24 36.83
CA HIS A 176 -3.14 7.36 36.25
C HIS A 176 -3.83 7.91 34.97
N SER A 177 -4.52 9.03 35.13
CA SER A 177 -5.35 9.66 34.09
C SER A 177 -4.54 10.09 32.85
N ILE A 178 -3.35 10.64 33.06
CA ILE A 178 -2.46 11.11 31.98
C ILE A 178 -1.98 9.91 31.14
N ALA A 179 -1.55 8.83 31.78
CA ALA A 179 -1.09 7.66 31.05
C ALA A 179 -2.20 6.99 30.24
N ARG A 180 -3.42 6.87 30.79
CA ARG A 180 -4.59 6.38 30.04
C ARG A 180 -4.87 7.25 28.82
N GLN A 181 -4.91 8.58 28.99
CA GLN A 181 -5.17 9.48 27.87
C GLN A 181 -4.09 9.39 26.78
N LYS A 182 -2.81 9.30 27.17
CA LYS A 182 -1.70 9.13 26.22
C LYS A 182 -1.79 7.78 25.50
N LEU A 183 -2.06 6.69 26.22
CA LEU A 183 -2.17 5.36 25.64
C LEU A 183 -3.38 5.26 24.69
N GLU A 184 -4.52 5.84 25.06
CA GLU A 184 -5.71 5.92 24.20
C GLU A 184 -5.44 6.71 22.91
N ARG A 185 -4.74 7.86 23.00
CA ARG A 185 -4.30 8.61 21.81
C ARG A 185 -3.38 7.80 20.90
N LEU A 186 -2.55 6.94 21.48
CA LEU A 186 -1.63 6.08 20.72
C LEU A 186 -2.31 4.81 20.18
N GLY A 187 -3.35 4.30 20.84
CA GLY A 187 -4.12 3.11 20.45
C GLY A 187 -5.26 3.41 19.46
N GLY A 188 -5.96 4.53 19.65
CA GLY A 188 -7.09 4.95 18.81
C GLY A 188 -6.73 5.31 17.36
N GLY A 189 -5.44 5.34 17.03
CA GLY A 189 -4.98 5.47 15.65
C GLY A 189 -5.11 4.18 14.80
N ASP A 190 -5.14 3.00 15.43
CA ASP A 190 -5.18 1.71 14.73
C ASP A 190 -6.59 1.07 14.68
N ASP A 191 -7.57 1.60 15.43
CA ASP A 191 -8.88 0.97 15.63
C ASP A 191 -10.08 1.72 15.01
N SER A 192 -9.82 2.72 14.16
CA SER A 192 -10.84 3.46 13.42
C SER A 192 -11.51 2.66 12.27
N GLY A 193 -11.40 1.33 12.29
CA GLY A 193 -11.98 0.41 11.31
C GLY A 193 -13.18 -0.42 11.79
N GLN A 194 -13.58 -0.36 13.06
CA GLN A 194 -14.58 -1.31 13.59
C GLN A 194 -15.57 -0.79 14.65
N GLN A 195 -15.86 0.51 14.68
CA GLN A 195 -17.09 0.97 15.34
C GLN A 195 -18.27 0.80 14.38
N ALA A 196 -18.92 -0.36 14.49
CA ALA A 196 -20.28 -0.56 14.00
C ALA A 196 -21.23 0.48 14.63
N PRO A 197 -22.20 1.02 13.89
CA PRO A 197 -23.10 2.04 14.41
C PRO A 197 -24.02 1.46 15.48
N HIS A 198 -23.80 1.89 16.72
CA HIS A 198 -24.79 1.76 17.78
C HIS A 198 -25.91 2.75 17.49
N THR A 199 -27.01 2.29 16.90
CA THR A 199 -28.28 3.00 16.91
C THR A 199 -28.89 2.89 18.31
N PRO A 200 -29.14 4.00 19.04
CA PRO A 200 -30.11 3.96 20.10
C PRO A 200 -31.51 3.88 19.48
N THR A 201 -32.32 3.02 20.09
CA THR A 201 -33.78 2.84 19.90
C THR A 201 -34.56 4.11 19.69
#